data_AF-A0A183KTJ3-F1
#
_entry.id   AF-A0A183KTJ3-F1
#
_cell.length_a   1.000
_cell.length_b   1.000
_cell.length_c   1.000
_cell.angle_alpha   90.00
_cell.angle_beta   90.00
_cell.angle_gamma   90.00
#
_symmetry.space_group_name_H-M   'P 1'
#
loop_
_entity.id
_entity.type
_entity.pdbx_description
1 polymer ?
#
loop_
_entity_poly.entity_id
_entity_poly.type
_entity_poly.pdbx_seq_one_letter_code
_entity_poly.pdbx_strand_id
1 'polypeptide(L)'
;LFHLSVEESGLQEEAWCSVLNTHCPRLFVWRVEKFKIRPVNENDYGHFFNGDSYIVLNIYSKGRGLGYDVHSWVGSKSTPEEYTTAVYKTVELDAVLDNQAVQHREVEQYESCLFKSYFSCFR
;
A
#
# COMPACT_ATOMS: atom_id res chain seq x y z
N LEU A 1 -3.03 12.60 -20.35
CA LEU A 1 -3.53 11.33 -20.93
C LEU A 1 -3.15 10.15 -20.03
N PHE A 2 -1.87 9.86 -19.78
CA PHE A 2 -1.46 8.74 -18.90
C PHE A 2 -1.94 8.86 -17.43
N HIS A 3 -1.90 10.07 -16.85
CA HIS A 3 -2.34 10.28 -15.47
C HIS A 3 -3.84 10.01 -15.26
N LEU A 4 -4.68 10.58 -16.13
CA LEU A 4 -6.14 10.38 -16.12
C LEU A 4 -6.50 8.89 -16.24
N SER A 5 -5.79 8.13 -17.08
CA SER A 5 -6.06 6.68 -17.20
C SER A 5 -5.69 5.87 -15.96
N VAL A 6 -4.70 6.32 -15.18
CA VAL A 6 -4.30 5.65 -13.92
C VAL A 6 -5.33 5.96 -12.83
N GLU A 7 -5.76 7.21 -12.72
CA GLU A 7 -6.80 7.63 -11.78
C GLU A 7 -8.13 6.91 -12.06
N GLU A 8 -8.57 6.85 -13.32
CA GLU A 8 -9.77 6.12 -13.74
C GLU A 8 -9.70 4.63 -13.40
N SER A 9 -8.54 4.00 -13.57
CA SER A 9 -8.29 2.60 -13.17
C SER A 9 -8.42 2.43 -11.66
N GLY A 10 -7.80 3.32 -10.89
CA GLY A 10 -7.87 3.30 -9.43
C GLY A 10 -9.28 3.47 -8.88
N LEU A 11 -10.10 4.34 -9.48
CA LEU A 11 -11.50 4.51 -9.06
C LEU A 11 -12.37 3.24 -9.26
N GLN A 12 -11.92 2.29 -10.08
CA GLN A 12 -12.59 1.00 -10.31
C GLN A 12 -12.02 -0.15 -9.46
N GLU A 13 -10.87 0.06 -8.81
CA GLU A 13 -10.23 -0.96 -7.98
C GLU A 13 -10.95 -1.09 -6.63
N GLU A 14 -11.59 -2.24 -6.41
CA GLU A 14 -12.38 -2.53 -5.21
C GLU A 14 -11.56 -2.40 -3.92
N ALA A 15 -10.24 -2.66 -3.99
CA ALA A 15 -9.34 -2.53 -2.84
C ALA A 15 -9.30 -1.10 -2.26
N TRP A 16 -9.53 -0.07 -3.09
CA TRP A 16 -9.44 1.34 -2.68
C TRP A 16 -10.76 1.90 -2.12
N CYS A 17 -11.88 1.19 -2.27
CA CYS A 17 -13.19 1.67 -1.80
C CYS A 17 -13.19 2.04 -0.30
N SER A 18 -12.47 1.29 0.53
CA SER A 18 -12.37 1.59 1.97
C SER A 18 -11.54 2.86 2.26
N VAL A 19 -10.55 3.14 1.40
CA VAL A 19 -9.69 4.32 1.54
C VAL A 19 -10.48 5.60 1.26
N LEU A 20 -11.26 5.62 0.17
CA LEU A 20 -12.06 6.77 -0.26
C LEU A 20 -13.11 7.23 0.78
N ASN A 21 -13.53 6.32 1.67
CA ASN A 21 -14.49 6.61 2.74
C ASN A 21 -13.83 6.87 4.10
N THR A 22 -12.50 6.97 4.16
CA THR A 22 -11.76 7.16 5.42
C THR A 22 -11.48 8.64 5.68
N HIS A 23 -11.89 9.11 6.86
CA HIS A 23 -11.72 10.50 7.30
C HIS A 23 -10.92 10.63 8.61
N CYS A 24 -10.24 9.56 9.02
CA CYS A 24 -9.42 9.51 10.23
C CYS A 24 -8.15 8.68 10.00
N PRO A 25 -7.15 8.76 10.89
CA PRO A 25 -5.96 7.93 10.80
C PRO A 25 -6.29 6.44 10.76
N ARG A 26 -5.69 5.71 9.82
CA ARG A 26 -5.92 4.29 9.61
C ARG A 26 -4.77 3.66 8.84
N LEU A 27 -4.50 2.39 9.14
CA LEU A 27 -3.55 1.56 8.40
C LEU A 27 -4.32 0.54 7.54
N PHE A 28 -3.93 0.43 6.29
CA PHE A 28 -4.42 -0.59 5.37
C PHE A 28 -3.27 -1.42 4.83
N VAL A 29 -3.45 -2.73 4.75
CA VAL A 29 -2.48 -3.67 4.18
C VAL A 29 -3.18 -4.54 3.16
N TRP A 30 -2.61 -4.63 1.97
CA TRP A 30 -3.04 -5.54 0.93
C TRP A 30 -1.90 -6.40 0.46
N ARG A 31 -2.22 -7.64 0.10
CA ARG A 31 -1.34 -8.60 -0.54
C ARG A 31 -1.64 -8.69 -2.02
N VAL A 32 -0.59 -8.76 -2.84
CA VAL A 32 -0.71 -9.09 -4.26
C VAL A 32 -0.79 -10.60 -4.40
N GLU A 33 -1.91 -11.10 -4.94
CA GLU A 33 -2.12 -12.52 -5.21
C GLU A 33 -2.60 -12.70 -6.64
N LYS A 34 -1.75 -13.27 -7.51
CA LYS A 34 -2.12 -13.54 -8.92
C LYS A 34 -2.74 -12.32 -9.60
N PHE A 35 -2.08 -11.17 -9.48
CA PHE A 35 -2.51 -9.85 -9.99
C PHE A 35 -3.76 -9.25 -9.34
N LYS A 36 -4.26 -9.81 -8.23
CA LYS A 36 -5.37 -9.23 -7.46
C LYS A 36 -4.86 -8.62 -6.17
N ILE A 37 -5.48 -7.52 -5.77
CA ILE A 37 -5.15 -6.80 -4.53
C ILE A 37 -6.12 -7.28 -3.46
N ARG A 38 -5.61 -8.07 -2.51
CA ARG A 38 -6.41 -8.72 -1.47
C ARG A 38 -6.16 -8.05 -0.12
N PRO A 39 -7.20 -7.60 0.61
CA PRO A 39 -7.00 -7.06 1.94
C PRO A 39 -6.46 -8.14 2.87
N VAL A 40 -5.48 -7.79 3.68
CA VAL A 40 -4.96 -8.65 4.76
C VAL A 40 -5.87 -8.49 5.98
N ASN A 41 -6.07 -9.56 6.75
CA ASN A 41 -6.80 -9.46 8.01
C ASN A 41 -6.02 -8.57 8.98
N GLU A 42 -6.68 -7.65 9.69
CA GLU A 42 -6.01 -6.74 10.63
C GLU A 42 -5.22 -7.49 11.72
N ASN A 43 -5.63 -8.71 12.09
CA ASN A 43 -4.88 -9.57 13.04
C ASN A 43 -3.55 -10.10 12.48
N ASP A 44 -3.39 -10.09 11.16
CA ASP A 44 -2.20 -10.56 10.45
C ASP A 44 -1.31 -9.40 9.99
N TYR A 45 -1.63 -8.16 10.35
CA TYR A 45 -0.79 -7.01 10.05
C TYR A 45 0.59 -7.16 10.69
N GLY A 46 1.63 -6.96 9.87
CA GLY A 46 3.01 -7.16 10.29
C GLY A 46 3.56 -8.56 10.01
N HIS A 47 2.75 -9.48 9.48
CA HIS A 47 3.20 -10.78 8.98
C HIS A 47 3.31 -10.78 7.46
N PHE A 48 4.54 -10.71 6.94
CA PHE A 48 4.78 -10.66 5.51
C PHE A 48 5.36 -11.99 4.99
N PHE A 49 4.74 -12.55 3.95
CA PHE A 49 5.26 -13.74 3.29
C PHE A 49 6.36 -13.33 2.29
N ASN A 50 7.57 -13.86 2.47
CA ASN A 50 8.70 -13.56 1.59
C ASN A 50 8.51 -13.98 0.13
N GLY A 51 7.53 -14.84 -0.15
CA GLY A 51 7.14 -15.24 -1.51
C GLY A 51 6.21 -14.25 -2.20
N ASP A 52 5.73 -13.22 -1.52
CA ASP A 52 4.67 -12.33 -2.00
C ASP A 52 5.14 -10.85 -2.00
N SER A 53 4.33 -9.97 -2.60
CA SER A 53 4.49 -8.51 -2.51
C SER A 53 3.24 -7.86 -1.93
N TYR A 54 3.42 -6.69 -1.30
CA TYR A 54 2.36 -6.03 -0.54
C TYR A 54 2.30 -4.53 -0.83
N ILE A 55 1.09 -3.97 -0.65
CA ILE A 55 0.83 -2.53 -0.61
C ILE A 55 0.40 -2.18 0.81
N VAL A 56 0.98 -1.14 1.39
CA VAL A 56 0.61 -0.64 2.72
C VAL A 56 0.34 0.85 2.63
N LEU A 57 -0.83 1.29 3.10
CA LEU A 57 -1.18 2.70 3.20
C LEU A 57 -1.32 3.07 4.68
N ASN A 58 -0.50 4.00 5.14
CA ASN A 58 -0.65 4.65 6.43
C ASN A 58 -1.27 6.04 6.24
N ILE A 59 -2.47 6.23 6.79
CA ILE A 59 -3.15 7.52 6.86
C ILE A 59 -2.95 8.07 8.27
N TYR A 60 -2.44 9.30 8.38
CA TYR A 60 -2.11 9.93 9.65
C TYR A 60 -2.64 11.36 9.74
N SER A 61 -2.79 11.88 10.95
CA SER A 61 -3.18 13.28 11.16
C SER A 61 -2.03 14.21 10.76
N LYS A 62 -2.31 15.18 9.87
CA LYS A 62 -1.36 16.18 9.40
C LYS A 62 -1.97 17.57 9.50
N GLY A 63 -1.65 18.29 10.58
CA GLY A 63 -2.22 19.61 10.85
C GLY A 63 -3.74 19.55 11.01
N ARG A 64 -4.47 20.22 10.10
CA ARG A 64 -5.95 20.20 10.07
C ARG A 64 -6.55 19.11 9.17
N GLY A 65 -5.71 18.32 8.50
CA GLY A 65 -6.13 17.29 7.55
C GLY A 65 -5.42 15.95 7.78
N LEU A 66 -5.35 15.16 6.71
CA LEU A 66 -4.68 13.86 6.68
C LEU A 66 -3.43 13.93 5.82
N GLY A 67 -2.43 13.13 6.19
CA GLY A 67 -1.28 12.81 5.36
C GLY A 67 -1.29 11.31 5.03
N TYR A 68 -0.58 10.96 3.97
CA TYR A 68 -0.57 9.61 3.42
C TYR A 68 0.87 9.17 3.16
N ASP A 69 1.23 7.98 3.64
CA ASP A 69 2.43 7.25 3.23
C ASP A 69 1.98 5.95 2.59
N VAL A 70 2.39 5.71 1.34
CA VAL A 70 2.09 4.47 0.61
C VAL A 70 3.39 3.71 0.36
N HIS A 71 3.43 2.46 0.79
CA HIS A 71 4.61 1.60 0.72
C HIS A 71 4.35 0.43 -0.23
N SER A 72 5.33 0.14 -1.07
CA SER A 72 5.45 -1.14 -1.76
C SER A 72 6.46 -2.00 -1.01
N TRP A 73 6.03 -3.14 -0.47
CA TRP A 73 6.91 -4.09 0.19
C TRP A 73 7.16 -5.31 -0.70
N VAL A 74 8.42 -5.75 -0.77
CA VAL A 74 8.87 -6.82 -1.68
C VAL A 74 9.52 -7.95 -0.90
N GLY A 75 8.94 -9.15 -1.02
CA GLY A 75 9.54 -10.36 -0.49
C GLY A 75 10.76 -10.80 -1.29
N SER A 76 11.76 -11.35 -0.61
CA SER A 76 13.01 -11.83 -1.23
C SER A 76 12.81 -12.97 -2.25
N LYS A 77 11.64 -13.63 -2.23
CA LYS A 77 11.25 -14.71 -3.12
C LYS A 77 10.03 -14.37 -3.97
N SER A 78 9.54 -13.12 -3.94
CA SER A 78 8.42 -12.70 -4.76
C SER A 78 8.77 -12.70 -6.24
N THR A 79 7.79 -12.87 -7.11
CA THR A 79 8.07 -12.82 -8.54
C THR A 79 8.19 -11.38 -9.03
N PRO A 80 8.91 -11.12 -10.15
CA PRO A 80 8.98 -9.80 -10.76
C PRO A 80 7.60 -9.21 -11.08
N GLU A 81 6.64 -10.04 -11.48
CA GLU A 81 5.27 -9.64 -11.79
C GLU A 81 4.53 -9.12 -10.55
N GLU A 82 4.67 -9.79 -9.40
CA GLU A 82 4.04 -9.39 -8.15
C GLU A 82 4.60 -8.06 -7.64
N TYR A 83 5.92 -7.91 -7.65
CA TYR A 83 6.57 -6.66 -7.27
C TYR A 83 6.15 -5.51 -8.20
N THR A 84 6.17 -5.75 -9.52
CA THR A 84 5.77 -4.72 -10.50
C THR A 84 4.32 -4.32 -10.31
N THR A 85 3.45 -5.28 -10.00
CA THR A 85 2.04 -5.03 -9.66
C THR A 85 1.92 -4.18 -8.40
N ALA A 86 2.66 -4.50 -7.33
CA ALA A 86 2.64 -3.73 -6.09
C ALA A 86 3.06 -2.27 -6.34
N VAL A 87 4.17 -2.03 -7.03
CA VAL A 87 4.64 -0.67 -7.36
C VAL A 87 3.65 0.09 -8.25
N TYR A 88 3.09 -0.56 -9.27
CA TYR A 88 2.08 0.08 -10.11
C TYR A 88 0.86 0.49 -9.28
N LYS A 89 0.42 -0.38 -8.36
CA LYS A 89 -0.74 -0.14 -7.51
C LYS A 89 -0.50 0.93 -6.44
N THR A 90 0.73 1.17 -5.98
CA THR A 90 1.03 2.33 -5.14
C THR A 90 0.88 3.64 -5.90
N VAL A 91 1.28 3.68 -7.18
CA VAL A 91 1.08 4.86 -8.05
C VAL A 91 -0.40 5.09 -8.34
N GLU A 92 -1.15 4.02 -8.59
CA GLU A 92 -2.60 4.07 -8.78
C GLU A 92 -3.32 4.60 -7.53
N LEU A 93 -2.97 4.09 -6.35
CA LEU A 93 -3.55 4.53 -5.08
C LEU A 93 -3.19 5.99 -4.76
N ASP A 94 -1.96 6.42 -5.03
CA ASP A 94 -1.56 7.82 -4.87
C ASP A 94 -2.34 8.77 -5.79
N ALA A 95 -2.61 8.36 -7.04
CA ALA A 95 -3.46 9.12 -7.95
C ALA A 95 -4.90 9.28 -7.41
N VAL A 96 -5.47 8.22 -6.83
CA VAL A 96 -6.79 8.26 -6.15
C VAL A 96 -6.79 9.16 -4.91
N LEU A 97 -5.62 9.42 -4.33
CA LEU A 97 -5.41 10.30 -3.18
C LEU A 97 -4.93 11.71 -3.61
N ASP A 98 -5.29 12.16 -4.81
CA ASP A 98 -4.91 13.46 -5.37
C ASP A 98 -3.39 13.73 -5.39
N ASN A 99 -2.59 12.66 -5.55
CA ASN A 99 -1.13 12.69 -5.54
C ASN A 99 -0.54 13.29 -4.25
N GLN A 100 -1.20 13.11 -3.11
CA GLN A 100 -0.77 13.63 -1.81
C GLN A 100 0.08 12.64 -1.00
N ALA A 101 0.25 11.40 -1.47
CA ALA A 101 0.99 10.38 -0.74
C ALA A 101 2.49 10.48 -0.98
N VAL A 102 3.27 10.21 0.07
CA VAL A 102 4.69 9.92 -0.08
C VAL A 102 4.83 8.44 -0.41
N GLN A 103 5.48 8.13 -1.54
CA GLN A 103 5.70 6.75 -1.97
C GLN A 103 7.01 6.20 -1.42
N HIS A 104 6.95 5.03 -0.81
CA HIS A 104 8.08 4.34 -0.18
C HIS A 104 8.29 2.97 -0.81
N ARG A 105 9.55 2.56 -0.90
CA ARG A 105 9.94 1.22 -1.34
C ARG A 105 10.60 0.49 -0.20
N GLU A 106 10.01 -0.63 0.19
CA GLU A 106 10.45 -1.47 1.28
C GLU A 106 10.87 -2.83 0.73
N VAL A 107 12.04 -3.31 1.13
CA VAL A 107 12.57 -4.61 0.71
C VAL A 107 12.76 -5.46 1.96
N GLU A 108 12.36 -6.72 1.90
CA GLU A 108 12.55 -7.66 3.01
C GLU A 108 13.96 -7.55 3.62
N GLN A 109 14.04 -7.46 4.95
CA GLN A 109 15.25 -7.26 5.75
C GLN A 109 15.88 -5.85 5.72
N TYR A 110 15.41 -4.95 4.85
CA TYR A 110 15.95 -3.59 4.69
C TYR A 110 14.86 -2.52 4.81
N GLU A 111 13.74 -2.85 5.44
CA GLU A 111 12.62 -1.92 5.57
C GLU A 111 12.98 -0.75 6.48
N SER A 112 12.40 0.40 6.17
CA SER A 112 12.58 1.63 6.92
C SER A 112 12.08 1.50 8.36
N CYS A 113 12.66 2.29 9.27
CA CYS A 113 12.17 2.37 10.64
C CYS A 113 10.71 2.87 10.70
N LEU A 114 10.33 3.74 9.76
CA LEU A 114 8.96 4.25 9.63
C LEU A 114 7.98 3.11 9.34
N PHE A 115 8.24 2.29 8.31
CA PHE A 115 7.38 1.18 7.95
C PHE A 115 7.22 0.18 9.10
N LYS A 116 8.33 -0.21 9.75
CA LYS A 116 8.30 -1.13 10.89
C LYS A 116 7.49 -0.57 12.06
N SER A 117 7.47 0.74 12.25
CA SER A 117 6.76 1.39 13.37
C SER A 117 5.24 1.25 13.31
N TYR A 118 4.67 0.91 12.15
CA TYR A 118 3.23 0.75 11.98
C TYR A 118 2.69 -0.53 12.62
N PHE A 119 3.55 -1.51 12.87
CA PHE A 119 3.17 -2.84 13.30
C PHE A 119 3.64 -3.09 14.73
N SER A 120 2.73 -3.52 15.61
CA SER A 120 3.08 -3.91 16.99
C SER A 120 4.00 -5.13 17.03
N CYS A 121 3.91 -5.99 16.01
CA CYS A 121 4.80 -7.11 15.78
C CYS A 121 5.13 -7.16 14.29
N PHE A 122 6.42 -7.02 13.93
CA PHE A 122 6.90 -7.08 12.55
C PHE A 122 7.71 -8.36 12.37
N ARG A 123 7.30 -9.22 11.43
CA ARG A 123 7.90 -10.54 11.17
C ARG A 123 8.01 -10.82 9.67
#